data_AF-A0A0D3EJL3-F1
#
_entry.id   AF-A0A0D3EJL3-F1
#
_cell.length_a   1.000
_cell.length_b   1.000
_cell.length_c   1.000
_cell.angle_alpha   90.00
_cell.angle_beta   90.00
_cell.angle_gamma   90.00
#
_symmetry.space_group_name_H-M   'P 1'
#
loop_
_entity.id
_entity.type
_entity.pdbx_description
1 polymer ?
#
loop_
_entity_poly.entity_id
_entity_poly.type
_entity_poly.pdbx_seq_one_letter_code
_entity_poly.pdbx_strand_id
1 'polypeptide(L)' 'MEKLAGESAKLARYNKKPTITSREIQTSVRLVLPGELAKHAVSEGTKAIGNPSNGVGDPAR' A
#
# COMPACT_ATOMS: atom_id res chain seq x y z
N MET A 1 8.37 10.65 2.23
CA MET A 1 7.02 10.84 1.64
C MET A 1 7.09 11.29 0.18
N GLU A 2 7.84 12.36 -0.16
CA GLU A 2 7.90 12.91 -1.53
C GLU A 2 8.24 11.89 -2.64
N LYS A 3 9.25 11.03 -2.45
CA LYS A 3 9.60 10.00 -3.45
C LYS A 3 8.46 9.02 -3.73
N LEU A 4 7.73 8.61 -2.69
CA LEU A 4 6.65 7.64 -2.83
C LEU A 4 5.43 8.23 -3.53
N ALA A 5 5.05 9.46 -3.16
CA ALA A 5 3.94 10.17 -3.79
C ALA A 5 4.23 10.48 -5.28
N GLY A 6 5.47 10.88 -5.60
CA GLY A 6 5.91 11.13 -6.97
C GLY A 6 5.88 9.86 -7.84
N GLU A 7 6.40 8.74 -7.32
CA GLU A 7 6.35 7.45 -8.03
C GLU A 7 4.92 6.93 -8.18
N SER A 8 4.08 7.08 -7.16
CA SER A 8 2.67 6.65 -7.21
C SER A 8 1.86 7.48 -8.21
N ALA A 9 2.12 8.79 -8.27
CA ALA A 9 1.53 9.68 -9.26
C ALA A 9 1.98 9.36 -10.68
N LYS A 10 3.27 9.05 -10.89
CA LYS A 10 3.75 8.56 -12.20
C LYS A 10 3.06 7.26 -12.59
N LEU A 11 2.96 6.30 -11.68
CA LEU A 11 2.27 5.03 -11.93
C LEU A 11 0.81 5.22 -12.31
N ALA A 12 0.09 6.10 -11.61
CA ALA A 12 -1.30 6.42 -11.94
C ALA A 12 -1.42 7.03 -13.34
N ARG A 13 -0.50 7.95 -13.71
CA ARG A 13 -0.42 8.51 -15.07
C ARG A 13 -0.09 7.46 -16.13
N TYR A 14 0.82 6.52 -15.84
CA TYR A 14 1.12 5.38 -16.72
C TYR A 14 -0.09 4.48 -16.94
N ASN A 15 -0.85 4.20 -15.87
CA ASN A 15 -2.09 3.42 -15.92
C ASN A 15 -3.29 4.20 -16.50
N LYS A 16 -3.11 5.46 -16.90
CA LYS A 16 -4.17 6.37 -17.35
C LYS A 16 -5.33 6.49 -16.33
N LYS A 17 -5.02 6.34 -15.05
CA LYS A 17 -6.00 6.49 -13.97
C LYS A 17 -5.88 7.88 -13.35
N PRO A 18 -7.00 8.62 -13.20
CA PRO A 18 -6.99 9.93 -12.56
C PRO A 18 -6.79 9.85 -11.03
N THR A 19 -7.00 8.67 -10.44
CA THR A 19 -6.92 8.44 -9.00
C THR A 19 -5.75 7.52 -8.67
N ILE A 20 -4.87 7.96 -7.77
CA ILE A 20 -3.82 7.10 -7.18
C ILE A 20 -4.54 6.11 -6.25
N THR A 21 -4.46 4.81 -6.55
CA THR A 21 -5.06 3.77 -5.69
C THR A 21 -4.00 3.14 -4.80
N SER A 22 -4.46 2.38 -3.80
CA SER A 22 -3.59 1.59 -2.92
C SER A 22 -2.63 0.67 -3.69
N ARG A 23 -2.98 0.23 -4.90
CA ARG A 23 -2.12 -0.56 -5.78
C ARG A 23 -0.89 0.21 -6.26
N GLU A 24 -1.08 1.45 -6.71
CA GLU A 24 0.01 2.32 -7.16
C GLU A 24 0.94 2.69 -5.99
N ILE A 25 0.37 2.92 -4.79
CA ILE A 25 1.13 3.12 -3.55
C ILE A 25 1.95 1.88 -3.22
N GLN A 26 1.32 0.70 -3.19
CA GLN A 26 1.97 -0.56 -2.84
C GLN A 26 3.09 -0.93 -3.82
N THR A 27 2.91 -0.60 -5.10
CA THR A 27 3.92 -0.80 -6.14
C THR A 27 5.08 0.19 -6.00
N SER A 28 4.78 1.46 -5.70
CA SER A 28 5.81 2.48 -5.42
C SER A 28 6.62 2.16 -4.16
N VAL A 29 5.99 1.57 -3.13
CA VAL A 29 6.69 1.10 -1.92
C VAL A 29 7.70 0.00 -2.28
N ARG A 30 7.31 -0.94 -3.14
CA ARG A 30 8.19 -2.01 -3.64
C ARG A 30 9.32 -1.50 -4.55
N LEU A 31 9.08 -0.41 -5.28
CA LEU A 31 10.10 0.24 -6.13
C LEU A 31 11.12 1.05 -5.30
N VAL A 32 10.66 1.69 -4.22
CA VAL A 32 11.51 2.56 -3.37
C VAL A 32 12.29 1.76 -2.32
N LEU A 33 11.78 0.61 -1.87
CA LEU A 33 12.42 -0.20 -0.83
C LEU A 33 13.04 -1.49 -1.41
N PRO A 34 14.35 -1.72 -1.23
CA PRO A 34 14.99 -2.98 -1.62
C PRO A 34 14.77 -4.08 -0.55
N GLY A 35 14.52 -5.32 -1.00
CA GLY A 35 14.60 -6.53 -0.15
C GLY A 35 13.47 -6.70 0.88
N GLU A 36 13.83 -7.10 2.11
CA GLU A 36 12.88 -7.39 3.20
C GLU A 36 12.12 -6.15 3.71
N LEU A 37 12.69 -4.95 3.56
CA LEU A 37 12.03 -3.68 3.90
C LEU A 37 10.73 -3.48 3.10
N ALA A 38 10.71 -3.87 1.83
CA ALA A 38 9.49 -3.81 1.02
C ALA A 38 8.41 -4.76 1.55
N LYS A 39 8.78 -5.94 2.05
CA LYS A 39 7.82 -6.92 2.60
C LYS A 39 7.15 -6.39 3.86
N HIS A 40 7.93 -5.81 4.78
CA HIS A 40 7.38 -5.19 5.99
C HIS A 40 6.52 -3.96 5.66
N ALA A 41 7.03 -3.02 4.85
CA ALA A 41 6.27 -1.82 4.51
C ALA A 41 4.99 -2.10 3.72
N VAL A 42 4.98 -3.13 2.87
CA VAL A 42 3.74 -3.60 2.19
C VAL A 42 2.78 -4.24 3.17
N SER A 43 3.28 -5.04 4.14
CA SER A 43 2.46 -5.65 5.18
C SER A 43 1.80 -4.59 6.07
N GLU A 44 2.57 -3.58 6.49
CA GLU A 44 2.08 -2.44 7.27
C GLU A 44 1.13 -1.55 6.45
N GLY A 45 1.45 -1.27 5.19
CA GLY A 45 0.55 -0.53 4.29
C GLY A 45 -0.77 -1.25 4.05
N THR A 46 -0.77 -2.58 4.00
CA THR A 46 -1.99 -3.38 3.85
C THR A 46 -2.83 -3.37 5.13
N LYS A 47 -2.19 -3.42 6.31
CA LYS A 47 -2.86 -3.23 7.61
C LYS A 47 -3.42 -1.82 7.82
N ALA A 48 -2.83 -0.81 7.17
CA ALA A 48 -3.30 0.56 7.24
C ALA A 48 -4.45 0.86 6.26
N ILE A 49 -4.45 0.22 5.08
CA ILE A 49 -5.52 0.36 4.06
C ILE A 49 -6.71 -0.55 4.39
N GLY A 50 -6.45 -1.74 4.91
CA GLY A 50 -7.46 -2.60 5.50
C GLY A 50 -7.83 -2.01 6.85
N ASN A 51 -9.03 -1.41 6.93
CA ASN A 51 -9.73 -1.11 8.17
C ASN A 51 -9.33 -2.10 9.30
N PRO A 52 -9.01 -1.66 10.54
CA PRO A 52 -8.93 -2.57 11.68
C PRO A 52 -10.34 -3.09 12.01
N SER A 53 -10.97 -3.82 11.09
CA SER A 53 -12.18 -4.61 11.35
C SER A 53 -11.82 -5.93 12.04
N ASN A 54 -10.78 -5.97 12.88
CA ASN A 54 -10.69 -7.04 13.87
C ASN A 54 -11.52 -6.61 15.08
N GLY A 55 -12.83 -6.63 14.86
CA GLY A 55 -13.87 -6.39 15.85
C GLY A 55 -15.11 -7.22 15.60
N VAL A 56 -15.01 -8.35 14.87
CA VAL A 56 -16.09 -9.32 14.76
C VAL A 56 -15.52 -10.74 14.83
N GLY A 57 -15.82 -11.40 15.94
CA GLY A 57 -15.96 -12.85 16.00
C GLY A 57 -14.76 -13.62 16.53
N ASP A 58 -14.54 -13.57 17.85
CA ASP A 58 -14.20 -14.79 18.58
C ASP A 58 -15.38 -15.76 18.42
N PRO A 59 -15.22 -16.94 17.79
CA PRO A 59 -16.22 -17.99 17.89
C PRO A 59 -15.91 -18.84 19.12
N ALA A 60 -16.84 -18.79 20.08
CA ALA A 60 -17.05 -19.79 21.14
C ALA A 60 -16.00 -19.88 22.27
N ARG A 61 -16.35 -19.27 23.41
CA ARG A 61 -16.23 -19.91 24.73
C ARG A 61 -17.55 -19.78 25.47
#